data_AF-A0A2W5SKD1-F1
#
_entry.id   AF-A0A2W5SKD1-F1
#
_cell.length_a   1.000
_cell.length_b   1.000
_cell.length_c   1.000
_cell.angle_alpha   90.00
_cell.angle_beta   90.00
_cell.angle_gamma   90.00
#
_symmetry.space_group_name_H-M   'P 1'
#
loop_
_entity.id
_entity.type
_entity.pdbx_description
1 polymer ?
#
loop_
_entity_poly.entity_id
_entity_poly.type
_entity_poly.pdbx_seq_one_letter_code
_entity_poly.pdbx_strand_id
1 'polypeptide(L)'
;MSRKRRDPTISLRLPEGGRADLDARARAAGKTRNAYIVEAALGATSSRKRPVPSAEKTMFGLILAHAADAKAIASLLQTQLDDRVRIQLREYLQHLDDIRTCAMLGLGKDP
;
A
#
# COMPACT_ATOMS: atom_id res chain seq x y z
N MET A 1 -10.94 -4.33 36.25
CA MET A 1 -9.97 -3.98 35.19
C MET A 1 -10.03 -2.49 34.93
N SER A 2 -8.97 -1.74 35.23
CA SER A 2 -8.94 -0.27 35.04
C SER A 2 -8.95 0.05 33.55
N ARG A 3 -9.98 0.77 33.07
CA ARG A 3 -10.01 1.33 31.72
C ARG A 3 -8.87 2.34 31.64
N LYS A 4 -7.76 1.99 30.98
CA LYS A 4 -6.67 2.93 30.64
C LYS A 4 -7.31 4.17 30.01
N ARG A 5 -7.29 5.31 30.72
CA ARG A 5 -7.64 6.61 30.17
C ARG A 5 -6.74 6.80 28.95
N ARG A 6 -7.32 6.80 27.75
CA ARG A 6 -6.59 7.17 26.54
C ARG A 6 -6.47 8.69 26.55
N ASP A 7 -5.26 9.19 26.33
CA ASP A 7 -5.05 10.60 26.13
C ASP A 7 -5.89 11.12 24.96
N PRO A 8 -6.35 12.38 25.01
CA PRO A 8 -7.12 12.98 23.92
C PRO A 8 -6.35 12.89 22.60
N THR A 9 -7.02 12.42 21.56
CA THR A 9 -6.41 12.23 20.23
C THR A 9 -6.45 13.55 19.46
N ILE A 10 -5.31 14.01 18.97
CA ILE A 10 -5.22 15.18 18.09
C ILE A 10 -5.53 14.74 16.66
N SER A 11 -6.52 15.38 16.03
CA SER A 11 -6.88 15.18 14.62
C SER A 11 -6.63 16.47 13.85
N LEU A 12 -5.91 16.39 12.73
CA LEU A 12 -5.55 17.54 11.91
C LEU A 12 -5.96 17.27 10.46
N ARG A 13 -6.62 18.26 9.82
CA ARG A 13 -6.90 18.25 8.38
C ARG A 13 -5.77 18.99 7.67
N LEU A 14 -5.12 18.30 6.73
CA LEU A 14 -4.10 18.90 5.89
C LEU A 14 -4.77 19.51 4.65
N PRO A 15 -4.26 20.63 4.13
CA PRO A 15 -4.66 21.16 2.82
C PRO A 15 -4.39 20.13 1.71
N GLU A 16 -5.07 20.27 0.58
CA GLU A 16 -4.88 19.38 -0.58
C GLU A 16 -3.40 19.32 -1.00
N GLY A 17 -2.91 18.13 -1.32
CA GLY A 17 -1.51 17.87 -1.65
C GLY A 17 -0.55 17.74 -0.46
N GLY A 18 -0.78 18.46 0.64
CA GLY A 18 0.14 18.49 1.80
C GLY A 18 0.35 17.13 2.49
N ARG A 19 -0.59 16.19 2.30
CA ARG A 19 -0.50 14.83 2.84
C ARG A 19 0.62 14.01 2.17
N ALA A 20 0.78 14.13 0.86
CA ALA A 20 1.76 13.34 0.10
C ALA A 20 3.19 13.78 0.43
N ASP A 21 3.43 15.09 0.49
CA ASP A 21 4.72 15.67 0.86
C ASP A 21 5.12 15.29 2.27
N LEU A 22 4.18 15.38 3.22
CA LEU A 22 4.42 15.00 4.60
C LEU A 22 4.72 13.50 4.74
N ASP A 23 4.02 12.66 3.99
CA ASP A 23 4.33 11.23 3.92
C ASP A 23 5.75 11.02 3.41
N ALA A 24 6.12 11.60 2.28
CA ALA A 24 7.46 11.46 1.69
C ALA A 24 8.57 11.83 2.67
N ARG A 25 8.44 12.98 3.36
CA ARG A 25 9.40 13.42 4.40
C ARG A 25 9.48 12.45 5.58
N ALA A 26 8.33 11.98 6.06
CA ALA A 26 8.30 10.98 7.13
C ALA A 26 8.97 9.65 6.70
N ARG A 27 8.76 9.23 5.44
CA ARG A 27 9.43 8.04 4.88
C ARG A 27 10.94 8.20 4.84
N ALA A 28 11.43 9.34 4.33
CA ALA A 28 12.86 9.65 4.26
C ALA A 28 13.51 9.66 5.65
N ALA A 29 12.80 10.13 6.67
CA ALA A 29 13.24 10.10 8.07
C ALA A 29 13.06 8.74 8.77
N GLY A 30 12.59 7.70 8.08
CA GLY A 30 12.35 6.37 8.66
C GLY A 30 11.26 6.34 9.73
N LYS A 31 10.32 7.29 9.70
CA LYS A 31 9.30 7.50 10.74
C LYS A 31 7.89 7.31 10.19
N THR A 32 6.95 7.01 11.09
CA THR A 32 5.53 7.14 10.76
C THR A 32 5.16 8.62 10.66
N ARG A 33 4.12 8.96 9.89
CA ARG A 33 3.66 10.35 9.75
C ARG A 33 3.43 11.03 11.10
N ASN A 34 2.72 10.37 12.01
CA ASN A 34 2.44 10.93 13.33
C ASN A 34 3.70 11.07 14.18
N ALA A 35 4.62 10.10 14.15
CA ALA A 35 5.89 10.22 14.85
C ALA A 35 6.71 11.41 14.32
N TYR A 36 6.72 11.59 12.99
CA TYR A 36 7.38 12.73 12.35
C TYR A 36 6.76 14.07 12.76
N ILE A 37 5.42 14.20 12.76
CA ILE A 37 4.72 15.41 13.20
C ILE A 37 5.01 15.71 14.67
N VAL A 38 4.87 14.71 15.53
CA VAL A 38 5.07 14.88 16.99
C VAL A 38 6.50 15.29 17.29
N GLU A 39 7.48 14.67 16.64
CA GLU A 39 8.88 15.05 16.82
C GLU A 39 9.18 16.45 16.30
N ALA A 40 8.67 16.81 15.11
CA ALA A 40 8.84 18.15 14.56
C ALA A 40 8.18 19.23 15.43
N ALA A 41 7.04 18.92 16.04
CA ALA A 41 6.30 19.85 16.90
C ALA A 41 6.89 19.98 18.31
N LEU A 42 7.44 18.89 18.87
CA LEU A 42 7.95 18.85 20.26
C LEU A 42 9.47 19.04 20.35
N GLY A 43 10.20 19.00 19.23
CA GLY A 43 11.67 19.04 19.23
C GLY A 43 12.32 17.84 19.92
N ALA A 44 11.55 16.77 20.17
CA ALA A 44 11.98 15.59 20.91
C ALA A 44 11.90 14.35 20.01
N THR A 45 13.00 13.61 19.90
CA THR A 45 13.08 12.39 19.09
C THR A 45 12.09 11.34 19.57
N SER A 46 11.09 11.03 18.74
CA SER A 46 10.16 9.94 19.01
C SER A 46 10.83 8.61 18.64
N SER A 47 10.93 7.68 19.59
CA SER A 47 11.54 6.36 19.38
C SER A 47 10.75 5.43 18.44
N ARG A 48 9.56 5.85 17.97
CA ARG A 48 8.72 5.07 17.06
C ARG A 48 9.30 5.06 15.66
N LYS A 49 10.22 4.12 15.43
CA LYS A 49 10.71 3.75 14.10
C LYS A 49 9.54 3.23 13.26
N ARG A 50 9.54 3.60 11.98
CA ARG A 50 8.61 3.00 11.01
C ARG A 50 8.96 1.51 10.91
N PRO A 51 7.97 0.61 10.95
CA PRO A 51 8.23 -0.79 10.62
C PRO A 51 8.75 -0.86 9.19
N VAL A 52 9.95 -1.40 9.04
CA VAL A 52 10.53 -1.70 7.72
C VAL A 52 9.84 -2.97 7.24
N PRO A 53 9.11 -2.95 6.11
CA PRO A 53 8.54 -4.17 5.56
C PRO A 53 9.67 -5.14 5.21
N SER A 54 9.48 -6.43 5.48
CA SER A 54 10.43 -7.45 5.01
C SER A 54 10.55 -7.41 3.48
N ALA A 55 11.67 -7.88 2.95
CA ALA A 55 11.87 -8.01 1.50
C ALA A 55 10.72 -8.82 0.86
N GLU A 56 10.29 -9.89 1.53
CA GLU A 56 9.14 -10.71 1.15
C GLU A 56 7.83 -9.91 1.04
N LYS A 57 7.47 -9.11 2.05
CA LYS A 57 6.26 -8.27 2.00
C LYS A 57 6.34 -7.21 0.91
N THR A 58 7.54 -6.71 0.63
CA THR A 58 7.78 -5.75 -0.46
C THR A 58 7.59 -6.42 -1.82
N MET A 59 8.10 -7.64 -1.99
CA MET A 59 7.95 -8.45 -3.20
C MET A 59 6.47 -8.76 -3.48
N PHE A 60 5.70 -9.19 -2.48
CA PHE A 60 4.25 -9.40 -2.66
C PHE A 60 3.52 -8.11 -3.08
N GLY A 61 3.91 -6.96 -2.51
CA GLY A 61 3.38 -5.66 -2.92
C GLY A 61 3.67 -5.33 -4.39
N LEU A 62 4.89 -5.59 -4.87
CA LEU A 62 5.27 -5.37 -6.27
C LEU A 62 4.50 -6.30 -7.23
N ILE A 63 4.37 -7.58 -6.89
CA ILE A 63 3.60 -8.56 -7.68
C ILE A 63 2.15 -8.09 -7.83
N LEU A 64 1.52 -7.65 -6.74
CA LEU A 64 0.15 -7.15 -6.76
C LEU A 64 0.00 -5.89 -7.62
N ALA A 65 0.96 -4.98 -7.56
CA ALA A 65 0.95 -3.77 -8.39
C ALA A 65 1.05 -4.12 -9.89
N HIS A 66 2.01 -4.97 -10.27
CA HIS A 66 2.16 -5.41 -11.66
C HIS A 66 0.94 -6.18 -12.18
N ALA A 67 0.31 -7.03 -11.35
CA ALA A 67 -0.91 -7.71 -11.71
C ALA A 67 -2.08 -6.73 -11.95
N ALA A 68 -2.18 -5.68 -11.14
CA ALA A 68 -3.20 -4.63 -11.32
C ALA A 68 -2.96 -3.83 -12.61
N ASP A 69 -1.72 -3.46 -12.90
CA ASP A 69 -1.36 -2.74 -14.13
C ASP A 69 -1.64 -3.59 -15.38
N ALA A 70 -1.26 -4.87 -15.35
CA ALA A 70 -1.53 -5.81 -16.44
C ALA A 70 -3.04 -5.96 -16.71
N LYS A 71 -3.85 -6.01 -15.65
CA LYS A 71 -5.32 -6.02 -15.77
C LYS A 71 -5.87 -4.74 -16.39
N ALA A 72 -5.38 -3.58 -15.97
CA ALA A 72 -5.80 -2.30 -16.54
C ALA A 72 -5.49 -2.22 -18.05
N ILE A 73 -4.29 -2.65 -18.45
CA ILE A 73 -3.89 -2.71 -19.86
C ILE A 73 -4.79 -3.70 -20.64
N ALA A 74 -5.03 -4.88 -20.08
CA ALA A 74 -5.90 -5.89 -20.70
C ALA A 74 -7.32 -5.36 -20.95
N SER A 75 -7.90 -4.62 -20.00
CA SER A 75 -9.21 -4.00 -20.16
C SER A 75 -9.26 -2.98 -21.30
N LEU A 76 -8.18 -2.23 -21.54
CA LEU A 76 -8.10 -1.28 -22.66
C LEU A 76 -7.99 -1.98 -24.02
N LEU A 77 -7.38 -3.16 -24.06
CA LEU A 77 -7.15 -3.91 -25.30
C LEU A 77 -8.34 -4.77 -25.74
N GLN A 78 -9.29 -5.08 -24.84
CA GLN A 78 -10.38 -6.03 -25.11
C GLN A 78 -11.20 -5.71 -26.38
N THR A 79 -11.36 -4.45 -26.75
CA THR A 79 -12.15 -4.05 -27.93
C THR A 79 -11.37 -4.13 -29.25
N GLN A 80 -10.05 -4.32 -29.21
CA GLN A 80 -9.18 -4.29 -30.41
C GLN A 80 -8.64 -5.69 -30.78
N LEU A 81 -8.91 -6.70 -29.97
CA LEU A 81 -8.33 -8.04 -30.11
C LEU A 81 -9.27 -8.99 -30.85
N ASP A 82 -8.68 -9.89 -31.64
CA ASP A 82 -9.40 -11.03 -32.23
C ASP A 82 -9.89 -12.01 -31.13
N ASP A 83 -10.81 -12.89 -31.51
CA ASP A 83 -11.45 -13.83 -30.56
C ASP A 83 -10.45 -14.82 -29.94
N ARG A 84 -9.43 -15.25 -30.69
CA ARG A 84 -8.42 -16.21 -30.21
C ARG A 84 -7.53 -15.58 -29.16
N VAL A 85 -7.06 -14.36 -29.40
CA VAL A 85 -6.24 -13.59 -28.46
C VAL A 85 -7.06 -13.17 -27.25
N ARG A 86 -8.36 -12.87 -27.41
CA ARG A 86 -9.26 -12.62 -26.25
C ARG A 86 -9.40 -13.83 -25.33
N ILE A 87 -9.49 -15.04 -25.87
CA ILE A 87 -9.55 -16.27 -25.05
C ILE A 87 -8.24 -16.46 -24.27
N GLN A 88 -7.10 -16.33 -24.93
CA GLN A 88 -5.78 -16.44 -24.28
C GLN A 88 -5.57 -15.36 -23.21
N LEU A 89 -5.99 -14.13 -23.49
CA LEU A 89 -5.92 -13.03 -22.52
C LEU A 89 -6.77 -13.35 -21.29
N ARG A 90 -7.94 -13.97 -21.45
CA ARG A 90 -8.80 -14.36 -20.32
C ARG A 90 -8.13 -15.39 -19.42
N GLU A 91 -7.48 -16.41 -20.00
CA GLU A 91 -6.70 -17.40 -19.24
C GLU A 91 -5.56 -16.72 -18.46
N TYR A 92 -4.85 -15.79 -19.10
CA TYR A 92 -3.80 -15.03 -18.44
C TYR A 92 -4.32 -14.17 -17.27
N LEU A 93 -5.47 -13.51 -17.47
CA LEU A 93 -6.12 -12.74 -16.41
C LEU A 93 -6.54 -13.59 -15.21
N GLN A 94 -6.96 -14.84 -15.44
CA GLN A 94 -7.27 -15.79 -14.38
C GLN A 94 -6.00 -16.15 -13.58
N HIS A 95 -4.88 -16.41 -14.25
CA HIS A 95 -3.60 -16.65 -13.56
C HIS A 95 -3.15 -15.46 -12.72
N LEU A 96 -3.42 -14.21 -13.16
CA LEU A 96 -3.16 -13.03 -12.34
C LEU A 96 -4.02 -12.97 -11.07
N ASP A 97 -5.25 -13.48 -11.12
CA ASP A 97 -6.10 -13.61 -9.92
C ASP A 97 -5.58 -14.67 -8.94
N ASP A 98 -5.09 -15.79 -9.47
CA ASP A 98 -4.46 -16.83 -8.64
C ASP A 98 -3.19 -16.28 -7.96
N ILE A 99 -2.35 -15.56 -8.70
CA ILE A 99 -1.15 -14.89 -8.17
C ILE A 99 -1.53 -13.86 -7.10
N ARG A 100 -2.57 -13.06 -7.35
CA ARG A 100 -3.08 -12.10 -6.37
C ARG A 100 -3.49 -12.81 -5.08
N THR A 101 -4.24 -13.90 -5.20
CA THR A 101 -4.72 -14.69 -4.05
C THR A 101 -3.54 -15.18 -3.21
N CYS A 102 -2.54 -15.79 -3.85
CA CYS A 102 -1.31 -16.23 -3.19
C CYS A 102 -0.53 -15.08 -2.52
N ALA A 103 -0.42 -13.93 -3.19
CA ALA A 103 0.27 -12.76 -2.64
C ALA A 103 -0.47 -12.14 -1.45
N MET A 104 -1.80 -12.11 -1.48
CA MET A 104 -2.62 -11.64 -0.35
C MET A 104 -2.49 -12.57 0.87
N LEU A 105 -2.51 -13.89 0.65
CA LEU A 105 -2.24 -14.89 1.70
C LEU A 105 -0.84 -14.73 2.30
N GLY A 106 0.20 -14.55 1.46
CA GLY A 106 1.58 -14.30 1.91
C GLY A 106 1.74 -13.01 2.72
N LEU A 107 0.85 -12.03 2.53
CA LEU A 107 0.78 -10.82 3.34
C LEU A 107 -0.04 -10.97 4.63
N GLY A 108 -0.68 -12.12 4.85
CA GLY A 108 -1.61 -12.36 5.94
C GLY A 108 -2.90 -11.54 5.83
N LYS A 109 -3.35 -11.27 4.61
CA LYS A 109 -4.58 -10.54 4.31
C LYS A 109 -5.61 -11.47 3.67
N ASP A 110 -6.87 -11.14 3.85
CA ASP A 110 -7.95 -11.82 3.12
C ASP A 110 -7.86 -11.49 1.61
N PRO A 111 -7.90 -12.50 0.72
CA PRO A 111 -7.68 -12.34 -0.72
C PRO A 111 -8.78 -11.55 -1.47
#